data_AF-A0A8H7Z546-F1
#
_entry.id   AF-A0A8H7Z546-F1
#
_cell.length_a   1.000
_cell.length_b   1.000
_cell.length_c   1.000
_cell.angle_alpha   90.00
_cell.angle_beta   90.00
_cell.angle_gamma   90.00
#
_symmetry.space_group_name_H-M   'P 1'
#
loop_
_entity.id
_entity.type
_entity.pdbx_description
1 polymer ?
#
loop_
_entity_poly.entity_id
_entity_poly.type
_entity_poly.pdbx_seq_one_letter_code
_entity_poly.pdbx_strand_id
1 'polypeptide(L)'
;MPCMDDVTEEGFTEMLGQPEIGYVQRSDGQDLEPGIPEYIVKPTSYRTHSWNPAQSIKIIDFGESFLSSAVPQTLHTPLSVRAPEVIFQDHIDYRVDLWSMGCMLFELFTGQPPFDTFFITPAILVGQMREMASDDIPERWQGIWDTMNTGDGRATENTGPNLQE
;
A
#
# COMPACT_ATOMS: atom_id res chain seq x y z
N MET A 1 8.21 -19.14 -3.92
CA MET A 1 9.60 -19.37 -3.47
C MET A 1 9.66 -20.76 -2.87
N PRO A 2 10.73 -21.55 -3.05
CA PRO A 2 10.91 -22.74 -2.25
C PRO A 2 10.85 -22.38 -0.76
N CYS A 3 10.46 -23.33 0.08
CA CYS A 3 10.50 -23.16 1.53
C CYS A 3 11.91 -22.71 1.93
N MET A 4 12.04 -21.53 2.54
CA MET A 4 13.33 -20.99 2.98
C MET A 4 13.69 -21.39 4.40
N ASP A 5 12.77 -22.08 5.09
CA ASP A 5 12.89 -22.44 6.50
C ASP A 5 14.18 -23.25 6.80
N ASP A 6 14.69 -24.00 5.81
CA ASP A 6 15.88 -24.85 5.91
C ASP A 6 17.02 -24.48 4.94
N VAL A 7 16.96 -23.32 4.29
CA VAL A 7 18.00 -22.91 3.32
C VAL A 7 19.20 -22.32 4.06
N THR A 8 20.40 -22.84 3.81
CA THR A 8 21.65 -22.28 4.35
C THR A 8 21.97 -20.93 3.72
N GLU A 9 22.75 -20.09 4.39
CA GLU A 9 23.20 -18.80 3.85
C GLU A 9 23.93 -18.95 2.51
N GLU A 10 24.77 -19.97 2.39
CA GLU A 10 25.46 -20.32 1.14
C GLU A 10 24.45 -20.67 0.03
N GLY A 11 23.45 -21.50 0.33
CA GLY A 11 22.38 -21.84 -0.62
C GLY A 11 21.54 -20.63 -1.02
N PHE A 12 21.24 -19.73 -0.08
CA PHE A 12 20.54 -18.49 -0.36
C PHE A 12 21.34 -17.58 -1.29
N THR A 13 22.66 -17.52 -1.07
CA THR A 13 23.59 -16.73 -1.88
C THR A 13 23.81 -17.33 -3.27
N GLU A 14 23.85 -18.66 -3.40
CA GLU A 14 23.83 -19.32 -4.71
C GLU A 14 22.54 -19.03 -5.49
N MET A 15 21.41 -18.98 -4.79
CA MET A 15 20.10 -18.72 -5.39
C MET A 15 19.90 -17.28 -5.84
N LEU A 16 20.35 -16.30 -5.05
CA LEU A 16 20.05 -14.87 -5.26
C LEU A 16 21.25 -14.03 -5.67
N GLY A 17 22.45 -14.60 -5.62
CA GLY A 17 23.72 -13.90 -5.76
C GLY A 17 24.19 -13.30 -4.44
N GLN A 18 25.43 -12.80 -4.45
CA GLN A 18 25.99 -12.03 -3.35
C GLN A 18 25.21 -10.72 -3.16
N PRO A 19 24.93 -10.30 -1.91
CA PRO A 19 24.24 -9.05 -1.66
C PRO A 19 25.06 -7.86 -2.18
N GLU A 20 24.42 -7.03 -3.00
CA GLU A 20 25.01 -5.79 -3.49
C GLU A 20 24.76 -4.70 -2.45
N ILE A 21 25.83 -4.26 -1.78
CA ILE A 21 25.77 -3.23 -0.73
C ILE A 21 26.20 -1.87 -1.26
N GLY A 22 25.55 -0.81 -0.78
CA GLY A 22 25.97 0.58 -0.93
C GLY A 22 26.20 1.20 0.44
N TYR A 23 27.36 1.81 0.67
CA TYR A 23 27.63 2.49 1.94
C TYR A 23 26.90 3.82 2.00
N VAL A 24 26.26 4.09 3.13
CA VAL A 24 25.59 5.36 3.39
C VAL A 24 26.65 6.38 3.80
N GLN A 25 26.65 7.51 3.12
CA GLN A 25 27.55 8.62 3.41
C GLN A 25 26.74 9.90 3.41
N ARG A 26 27.04 10.79 4.35
CA ARG A 26 26.46 12.14 4.32
C ARG A 26 27.05 12.92 3.16
N SER A 27 26.21 13.74 2.53
CA SER A 27 26.65 14.64 1.45
C SER A 27 27.65 15.71 1.90
N ASP A 28 27.70 16.01 3.20
CA ASP A 28 28.64 16.96 3.82
C ASP A 28 29.95 16.31 4.28
N GLY A 29 30.11 14.99 4.13
CA GLY A 29 31.31 14.24 4.49
C GLY A 29 31.54 14.04 5.99
N GLN A 30 30.57 14.39 6.84
CA GLN A 30 30.63 14.12 8.28
C GLN A 30 30.27 12.66 8.60
N ASP A 31 30.53 12.26 9.84
CA ASP A 31 30.16 10.95 10.35
C ASP A 31 28.63 10.77 10.42
N LEU A 32 28.18 9.52 10.26
CA LEU A 32 26.77 9.15 10.39
C LEU A 32 26.28 9.36 11.82
N GLU A 33 25.04 9.83 11.95
CA GLU A 33 24.41 10.00 13.25
C GLU A 33 23.93 8.65 13.82
N PRO A 34 23.82 8.52 15.16
CA PRO A 34 23.27 7.31 15.77
C PRO A 34 21.86 7.01 15.24
N GLY A 35 21.68 5.82 14.66
CA GLY A 35 20.40 5.38 14.10
C GLY A 35 20.35 5.38 12.57
N ILE A 36 21.33 5.97 11.90
CA ILE A 36 21.46 5.86 10.44
C ILE A 36 22.23 4.57 10.10
N PRO A 37 21.70 3.71 9.21
CA PRO A 37 22.40 2.50 8.82
C PRO A 37 23.69 2.83 8.05
N GLU A 38 24.77 2.09 8.32
CA GLU A 38 26.07 2.29 7.65
C GLU A 38 26.06 1.88 6.17
N TYR A 39 25.14 0.99 5.80
CA TYR A 39 24.99 0.52 4.43
C TYR A 39 23.52 0.17 4.13
N ILE A 40 23.20 0.19 2.85
CA ILE A 40 21.95 -0.30 2.29
C ILE A 40 22.23 -1.53 1.42
N VAL A 41 21.26 -2.42 1.34
CA VAL A 41 21.32 -3.61 0.47
C VAL A 41 20.36 -3.38 -0.68
N LYS A 42 20.83 -3.55 -1.91
CA LYS A 42 19.99 -3.43 -3.09
C LYS A 42 19.00 -4.60 -3.15
N PRO A 43 17.72 -4.36 -3.48
CA PRO A 43 16.75 -5.43 -3.61
C PRO A 43 17.15 -6.38 -4.76
N THR A 44 17.15 -7.69 -4.47
CA THR A 44 17.31 -8.75 -5.48
C THR A 44 15.95 -9.27 -5.92
N SER A 45 15.85 -9.76 -7.15
CA SER A 45 14.61 -10.32 -7.70
C SER A 45 14.79 -11.81 -7.97
N TYR A 46 14.01 -12.63 -7.29
CA TYR A 46 13.95 -14.06 -7.58
C TYR A 46 12.92 -14.34 -8.68
N ARG A 47 13.36 -14.72 -9.87
CA ARG A 47 12.46 -15.20 -10.93
C ARG A 47 12.02 -16.62 -10.60
N THR A 48 10.80 -16.77 -10.11
CA THR A 48 10.21 -18.11 -9.92
C THR A 48 9.86 -18.68 -11.29
N HIS A 49 10.48 -19.80 -11.68
CA HIS A 49 10.23 -20.44 -12.99
C HIS A 49 9.04 -21.41 -12.98
N SER A 50 8.39 -21.61 -11.85
CA SER A 50 7.25 -22.53 -11.71
C SER A 50 6.33 -22.07 -10.59
N TRP A 51 5.18 -21.51 -10.95
CA TRP A 51 4.09 -21.27 -10.02
C TRP A 51 3.54 -22.63 -9.59
N ASN A 52 3.77 -23.05 -8.36
CA ASN A 52 3.17 -24.27 -7.83
C ASN A 52 1.75 -23.93 -7.36
N PRO A 53 0.69 -24.44 -8.01
CA PRO A 53 -0.69 -24.16 -7.60
C PRO A 53 -1.04 -24.67 -6.20
N ALA A 54 -0.19 -25.52 -5.58
CA ALA A 54 -0.32 -25.95 -4.20
C ALA A 54 0.37 -25.02 -3.17
N GLN A 55 0.97 -23.91 -3.60
CA GLN A 55 1.65 -23.00 -2.69
C GLN A 55 0.64 -22.18 -1.86
N SER A 56 0.74 -22.24 -0.54
CA SER A 56 -0.08 -21.42 0.36
C SER A 56 0.26 -19.94 0.23
N ILE A 57 -0.74 -19.08 0.14
CA ILE A 57 -0.58 -17.62 0.22
C ILE A 57 -0.58 -17.22 1.70
N LYS A 58 0.30 -16.31 2.09
CA LYS A 58 0.37 -15.72 3.44
C LYS A 58 0.31 -14.20 3.32
N ILE A 59 -0.45 -13.56 4.20
CA ILE A 59 -0.45 -12.10 4.35
C ILE A 59 0.76 -11.72 5.19
N ILE A 60 1.45 -10.65 4.77
CA ILE A 60 2.62 -10.09 5.45
C ILE A 60 2.38 -8.59 5.69
N ASP A 61 3.33 -7.95 6.37
CA ASP A 61 3.33 -6.51 6.66
C ASP A 61 2.12 -6.04 7.48
N PHE A 62 2.19 -6.33 8.78
CA PHE A 62 1.19 -5.90 9.76
C PHE A 62 1.56 -4.55 10.42
N GLY A 63 2.43 -3.74 9.79
CA GLY A 63 2.93 -2.49 10.37
C GLY A 63 1.84 -1.48 10.71
N GLU A 64 0.79 -1.43 9.88
CA GLU A 64 -0.38 -0.55 10.03
C GLU A 64 -1.64 -1.31 10.49
N SER A 65 -1.50 -2.56 10.93
CA SER A 65 -2.64 -3.35 11.41
C SER A 65 -3.11 -2.88 12.79
N PHE A 66 -4.43 -2.92 13.00
CA PHE A 66 -5.05 -2.50 14.25
C PHE A 66 -6.07 -3.54 14.75
N LEU A 67 -6.35 -3.50 16.04
CA LEU A 67 -7.40 -4.32 16.65
C LEU A 67 -8.76 -3.64 16.45
N SER A 68 -9.83 -4.43 16.35
CA SER A 68 -11.20 -3.90 16.25
C SER A 68 -11.63 -3.04 17.45
N SER A 69 -10.95 -3.18 18.59
CA SER A 69 -11.15 -2.35 19.79
C SER A 69 -10.36 -1.04 19.77
N ALA A 70 -9.50 -0.83 18.77
CA ALA A 70 -8.57 0.29 18.67
C ALA A 70 -8.50 0.81 17.23
N VAL A 71 -9.68 1.05 16.62
CA VAL A 71 -9.79 1.53 15.25
C VAL A 71 -9.22 2.94 15.14
N PRO A 72 -8.26 3.20 14.22
CA PRO A 72 -7.71 4.53 14.00
C PRO A 72 -8.74 5.45 13.33
N GLN A 73 -8.51 6.76 13.41
CA GLN A 73 -9.36 7.75 12.75
C GLN A 73 -9.20 7.76 11.22
N THR A 74 -8.05 7.30 10.71
CA THR A 74 -7.73 7.25 9.29
C THR A 74 -6.82 6.05 9.01
N LEU A 75 -6.73 5.66 7.74
CA LEU A 75 -5.85 4.60 7.26
C LEU A 75 -4.92 5.13 6.18
N HIS A 76 -3.66 4.68 6.22
CA HIS A 76 -2.62 5.03 5.25
C HIS A 76 -2.61 4.10 4.02
N THR A 77 -3.66 3.29 3.83
CA THR A 77 -3.86 2.45 2.65
C THR A 77 -3.69 3.27 1.36
N PRO A 78 -2.88 2.83 0.37
CA PRO A 78 -2.70 3.56 -0.88
C PRO A 78 -4.02 3.93 -1.55
N LEU A 79 -4.11 5.14 -2.09
CA LEU A 79 -5.39 5.68 -2.59
C LEU A 79 -6.05 4.77 -3.62
N SER A 80 -5.29 4.15 -4.52
CA SER A 80 -5.78 3.26 -5.58
C SER A 80 -6.57 2.03 -5.11
N VAL A 81 -6.37 1.60 -3.86
CA VAL A 81 -7.06 0.45 -3.26
C VAL A 81 -7.81 0.84 -1.98
N ARG A 82 -7.94 2.14 -1.71
CA ARG A 82 -8.59 2.66 -0.51
C ARG A 82 -10.11 2.54 -0.63
N ALA A 83 -10.75 2.02 0.40
CA ALA A 83 -12.19 1.89 0.46
C ALA A 83 -12.89 3.26 0.49
N PRO A 84 -14.09 3.40 -0.11
CA PRO A 84 -14.80 4.67 -0.17
C PRO A 84 -15.12 5.22 1.22
N GLU A 85 -15.46 4.38 2.20
CA GLU A 85 -15.70 4.81 3.58
C GLU A 85 -14.50 5.51 4.22
N VAL A 86 -13.26 5.13 3.84
CA VAL A 86 -12.05 5.81 4.32
C VAL A 86 -11.91 7.18 3.66
N ILE A 87 -12.24 7.28 2.36
CA ILE A 87 -12.21 8.55 1.60
C ILE A 87 -13.25 9.54 2.17
N PHE A 88 -14.42 9.03 2.52
CA PHE A 88 -15.54 9.79 3.08
C PHE A 88 -15.47 9.97 4.60
N GLN A 89 -14.38 9.53 5.26
CA GLN A 89 -14.22 9.62 6.72
C GLN A 89 -15.41 9.04 7.50
N ASP A 90 -15.99 7.96 6.97
CA ASP A 90 -17.10 7.22 7.55
C ASP A 90 -16.57 6.09 8.45
N HIS A 91 -17.47 5.30 9.04
CA HIS A 91 -17.12 4.21 9.95
C HIS A 91 -16.19 3.17 9.30
N ILE A 92 -14.99 3.05 9.87
CA ILE A 92 -13.96 2.09 9.48
C ILE A 92 -14.14 0.79 10.27
N ASP A 93 -14.16 -0.33 9.56
CA ASP A 93 -14.07 -1.68 10.12
C ASP A 93 -13.35 -2.62 9.14
N TYR A 94 -13.39 -3.92 9.38
CA TYR A 94 -12.73 -4.95 8.56
C TYR A 94 -13.14 -4.94 7.07
N ARG A 95 -14.22 -4.25 6.68
CA ARG A 95 -14.66 -4.16 5.28
C ARG A 95 -13.69 -3.38 4.40
N VAL A 96 -12.85 -2.53 4.97
CA VAL A 96 -11.77 -1.85 4.23
C VAL A 96 -10.76 -2.85 3.63
N ASP A 97 -10.52 -3.97 4.32
CA ASP A 97 -9.66 -5.05 3.83
C ASP A 97 -10.37 -5.84 2.72
N LEU A 98 -11.69 -6.04 2.84
CA LEU A 98 -12.49 -6.69 1.79
C LEU A 98 -12.49 -5.87 0.49
N TRP A 99 -12.57 -4.55 0.59
CA TRP A 99 -12.45 -3.65 -0.55
C TRP A 99 -11.07 -3.77 -1.21
N SER A 100 -10.01 -3.68 -0.41
CA SER A 100 -8.62 -3.77 -0.89
C SER A 100 -8.34 -5.14 -1.54
N MET A 101 -8.87 -6.22 -0.94
CA MET A 101 -8.82 -7.57 -1.51
C MET A 101 -9.60 -7.66 -2.83
N GLY A 102 -10.76 -7.02 -2.94
CA GLY A 102 -11.52 -6.95 -4.19
C GLY A 102 -10.72 -6.29 -5.32
N CYS A 103 -10.04 -5.18 -5.00
CA CYS A 103 -9.15 -4.51 -5.95
C CYS A 103 -7.98 -5.39 -6.38
N MET A 104 -7.34 -6.06 -5.41
CA MET A 104 -6.25 -7.01 -5.67
C MET A 104 -6.71 -8.17 -6.57
N LEU A 105 -7.86 -8.78 -6.27
CA LEU A 105 -8.41 -9.86 -7.08
C LEU A 105 -8.71 -9.40 -8.50
N PHE A 106 -9.32 -8.22 -8.66
CA PHE A 106 -9.57 -7.64 -9.99
C PHE A 106 -8.26 -7.53 -10.79
N GLU A 107 -7.21 -6.98 -10.19
CA GLU A 107 -5.91 -6.81 -10.84
C GLU A 107 -5.26 -8.15 -11.19
N LEU A 108 -5.34 -9.15 -10.31
CA LEU A 108 -4.85 -10.49 -10.59
C LEU A 108 -5.56 -11.16 -11.76
N PHE A 109 -6.88 -10.91 -11.93
CA PHE A 109 -7.67 -11.51 -12.99
C PHE A 109 -7.55 -10.78 -14.34
N THR A 110 -7.50 -9.44 -14.33
CA THR A 110 -7.49 -8.63 -15.56
C THR A 110 -6.09 -8.21 -15.99
N GLY A 111 -5.12 -8.30 -15.09
CA GLY A 111 -3.75 -7.82 -15.27
C GLY A 111 -3.59 -6.31 -15.13
N GLN A 112 -4.63 -5.57 -14.75
CA GLN A 112 -4.63 -4.10 -14.58
C GLN A 112 -5.49 -3.72 -13.36
N PRO A 113 -5.19 -2.62 -12.64
CA PRO A 113 -6.00 -2.20 -11.50
C PRO A 113 -7.44 -1.86 -11.92
N PRO A 114 -8.43 -1.96 -11.02
CA PRO A 114 -9.82 -1.60 -11.31
C PRO A 114 -10.02 -0.10 -11.57
N PHE A 115 -9.10 0.74 -11.10
CA PHE A 115 -9.18 2.20 -11.16
C PHE A 115 -7.87 2.76 -11.71
N ASP A 116 -7.93 3.87 -12.46
CA ASP A 116 -6.74 4.52 -13.01
C ASP A 116 -5.96 5.22 -11.89
N THR A 117 -4.65 4.99 -11.83
CA THR A 117 -3.76 5.55 -10.81
C THR A 117 -3.05 6.82 -11.26
N PHE A 118 -3.18 7.23 -12.53
CA PHE A 118 -2.49 8.40 -13.06
C PHE A 118 -3.16 9.70 -12.59
N PHE A 119 -2.41 10.55 -11.86
CA PHE A 119 -2.92 11.78 -11.22
C PHE A 119 -4.19 11.57 -10.37
N ILE A 120 -4.25 10.42 -9.68
CA ILE A 120 -5.40 10.05 -8.86
C ILE A 120 -5.60 11.04 -7.70
N THR A 121 -6.83 11.56 -7.59
CA THR A 121 -7.30 12.33 -6.44
C THR A 121 -8.52 11.60 -5.83
N PRO A 122 -8.89 11.88 -4.58
CA PRO A 122 -10.11 11.31 -4.00
C PRO A 122 -11.36 11.53 -4.87
N ALA A 123 -11.50 12.72 -5.46
CA ALA A 123 -12.63 13.04 -6.35
C ALA A 123 -12.64 12.18 -7.63
N ILE A 124 -11.48 12.03 -8.27
CA ILE A 124 -11.35 11.21 -9.49
C ILE A 124 -11.64 9.75 -9.18
N LEU A 125 -11.04 9.21 -8.10
CA LEU A 125 -11.23 7.81 -7.72
C LEU A 125 -12.69 7.49 -7.39
N VAL A 126 -13.35 8.32 -6.59
CA VAL A 126 -14.77 8.13 -6.27
C VAL A 126 -15.64 8.23 -7.53
N GLY A 127 -15.28 9.11 -8.48
CA GLY A 127 -15.92 9.17 -9.79
C GLY A 127 -15.84 7.84 -10.55
N GLN A 128 -14.65 7.22 -10.57
CA GLN A 128 -14.44 5.91 -11.19
C GLN A 128 -15.17 4.78 -10.46
N MET A 129 -15.17 4.78 -9.13
CA MET A 129 -15.93 3.82 -8.31
C MET A 129 -17.42 3.87 -8.66
N ARG A 130 -17.98 5.08 -8.77
CA ARG A 130 -19.39 5.31 -9.12
C ARG A 130 -19.71 4.77 -10.52
N GLU A 131 -18.85 5.06 -11.49
CA GLU A 131 -19.02 4.58 -12.87
C GLU A 131 -18.94 3.05 -12.95
N MET A 132 -17.97 2.44 -12.26
CA MET A 132 -17.79 0.99 -12.21
C MET A 132 -18.97 0.29 -11.54
N ALA A 133 -19.44 0.79 -10.39
CA ALA A 133 -20.55 0.20 -9.65
C ALA A 133 -21.92 0.41 -10.31
N SER A 134 -22.03 1.43 -11.18
CA SER A 134 -23.32 1.91 -11.72
C SER A 134 -24.34 2.28 -10.64
N ASP A 135 -23.83 2.72 -9.48
CA ASP A 135 -24.61 3.12 -8.30
C ASP A 135 -24.48 4.63 -8.04
N ASP A 136 -25.48 5.24 -7.42
CA ASP A 136 -25.40 6.62 -6.94
C ASP A 136 -24.56 6.73 -5.65
N ILE A 137 -24.02 7.93 -5.39
CA ILE A 137 -23.37 8.22 -4.11
C ILE A 137 -24.43 8.17 -3.00
N PRO A 138 -24.21 7.41 -1.92
CA PRO A 138 -25.14 7.38 -0.79
C PRO A 138 -25.37 8.77 -0.18
N GLU A 139 -26.59 9.05 0.27
CA GLU A 139 -26.96 10.37 0.85
C GLU A 139 -26.00 10.85 1.95
N ARG A 140 -25.53 9.93 2.80
CA ARG A 140 -24.58 10.22 3.90
C ARG A 140 -23.23 10.77 3.41
N TRP A 141 -22.85 10.50 2.16
CA TRP A 141 -21.58 10.92 1.56
C TRP A 141 -21.73 12.12 0.63
N GLN A 142 -22.97 12.51 0.30
CA GLN A 142 -23.25 13.55 -0.69
C GLN A 142 -22.60 14.90 -0.34
N GLY A 143 -22.66 15.33 0.92
CA GLY A 143 -22.07 16.62 1.33
C GLY A 143 -20.55 16.68 1.15
N ILE A 144 -19.85 15.58 1.46
CA ILE A 144 -18.40 15.48 1.27
C ILE A 144 -18.09 15.40 -0.24
N TRP A 145 -18.89 14.63 -0.99
CA TRP A 145 -18.75 14.52 -2.44
C TRP A 145 -18.92 15.86 -3.15
N ASP A 146 -19.92 16.66 -2.77
CA ASP A 146 -20.13 17.99 -3.33
C ASP A 146 -18.93 18.91 -3.02
N THR A 147 -18.38 18.83 -1.81
CA THR A 147 -17.16 19.57 -1.41
C THR A 147 -15.94 19.18 -2.24
N MET A 148 -15.77 17.88 -2.56
CA MET A 148 -14.68 17.41 -3.41
C MET A 148 -14.76 17.98 -4.84
N ASN A 149 -15.97 18.25 -5.34
CA ASN A 149 -16.20 18.71 -6.71
C ASN A 149 -16.22 20.24 -6.88
N THR A 150 -16.39 21.01 -5.80
CA THR A 150 -16.41 22.48 -5.85
C THR A 150 -15.01 23.12 -5.82
N GLY A 151 -13.95 22.33 -5.66
CA GLY A 151 -12.56 22.82 -5.77
C GLY A 151 -12.03 23.58 -4.54
N ASP A 152 -12.74 23.59 -3.42
CA ASP A 152 -12.19 24.04 -2.14
C ASP A 152 -11.25 22.97 -1.60
N GLY A 153 -9.98 23.01 -2.05
CA GLY A 153 -8.88 22.14 -1.65
C GLY A 153 -8.46 22.28 -0.17
N ARG A 154 -9.40 22.10 0.75
CA ARG A 154 -9.18 21.91 2.19
C ARG A 154 -9.75 20.57 2.63
N ALA A 155 -9.46 19.51 1.88
CA ALA A 155 -9.30 18.22 2.55
C ALA A 155 -7.99 18.34 3.32
N THR A 156 -8.10 18.56 4.63
CA THR A 156 -6.97 18.55 5.55
C THR A 156 -6.30 17.19 5.47
N GLU A 157 -5.28 17.06 4.63
CA GLU A 157 -4.16 16.19 4.96
C GLU A 157 -3.61 16.75 6.27
N ASN A 158 -4.05 16.17 7.40
CA ASN A 158 -3.24 16.22 8.59
C ASN A 158 -1.97 15.45 8.22
N THR A 159 -0.98 16.17 7.70
CA THR A 159 0.41 15.76 7.70
C THR A 159 0.78 15.51 9.16
N GLY A 160 0.60 14.26 9.61
CA GLY A 160 1.37 13.72 10.71
C GLY A 160 2.86 13.88 10.39
N PRO A 161 3.72 13.93 11.41
CA PRO A 161 5.13 14.27 11.21
C PRO A 161 5.72 13.34 10.14
N ASN A 162 6.24 13.96 9.08
CA ASN A 162 7.03 13.29 8.05
C ASN A 162 8.09 12.43 8.75
N LEU A 163 7.93 11.12 8.66
CA LEU A 163 8.97 10.14 8.96
C LEU A 163 9.24 9.35 7.69
N GLN A 164 9.69 10.08 6.67
CA GLN A 164 10.43 9.57 5.52
C GLN A 164 11.40 10.67 5.08
N GLU A 165 12.51 10.78 5.80
CA GLU A 165 13.84 11.00 5.24
C GLU A 165 14.74 9.84 5.68
#